data_AF-A0A966CB31-F1
#
_entry.id   AF-A0A966CB31-F1
#
_cell.length_a   1.000
_cell.length_b   1.000
_cell.length_c   1.000
_cell.angle_alpha   90.00
_cell.angle_beta   90.00
_cell.angle_gamma   90.00
#
_symmetry.space_group_name_H-M   'P 1'
#
loop_
_entity.id
_entity.type
_entity.pdbx_description
1 polymer ?
#
loop_
_entity_poly.entity_id
_entity_poly.type
_entity_poly.pdbx_seq_one_letter_code
_entity_poly.pdbx_strand_id
1 'polypeptide(L)'
;MIISHEYKFIFVKTRKTAGTTISRYLSSFCKNTDIVANIGDEFSDKSCNDKGFFNPLPEILKYPIILTKEKRPYLVSSRNPLKDFYRQIIFHNHLPAYQIRERIGHKIWNEYFKFCFDRNPWDKAISYYFYLNRKTPQPFSNFDDFLKRYSSFCWNYPIYTNPWNEEEILVDYIAKYENLSEELQKICERIGIPFNEALITEKTANNDSRKDKSHYRDFLSIPQADKIANILKTEIKLLNYKF
;
A
#
# COMPACT_ATOMS: atom_id res chain seq x y z
N MET A 1 -3.88 6.77 0.30
CA MET A 1 -3.59 6.92 -1.14
C MET A 1 -3.84 8.37 -1.50
N ILE A 2 -3.20 8.88 -2.55
CA ILE A 2 -3.36 10.29 -2.96
C ILE A 2 -3.50 10.34 -4.48
N ILE A 3 -4.34 11.24 -4.97
CA ILE A 3 -4.41 11.64 -6.38
C ILE A 3 -4.31 13.16 -6.40
N SER A 4 -3.23 13.69 -6.96
CA SER A 4 -3.09 15.14 -7.14
C SER A 4 -3.35 15.50 -8.59
N HIS A 5 -4.33 16.37 -8.80
CA HIS A 5 -4.66 16.90 -10.12
C HIS A 5 -3.75 18.04 -10.53
N GLU A 6 -3.21 18.78 -9.56
CA GLU A 6 -2.21 19.82 -9.80
C GLU A 6 -0.89 19.24 -10.30
N TYR A 7 -0.33 18.28 -9.56
CA TYR A 7 0.96 17.66 -9.87
C TYR A 7 0.83 16.38 -10.71
N LYS A 8 -0.40 16.05 -11.13
CA LYS A 8 -0.75 14.90 -11.99
C LYS A 8 -0.10 13.58 -11.56
N PHE A 9 -0.23 13.21 -10.30
CA PHE A 9 0.27 11.94 -9.78
C PHE A 9 -0.78 11.14 -9.01
N ILE A 10 -0.54 9.83 -8.91
CA ILE A 10 -1.31 8.88 -8.11
C ILE A 10 -0.35 8.09 -7.22
N PHE A 11 -0.45 8.28 -5.91
CA PHE A 11 0.25 7.47 -4.93
C PHE A 11 -0.62 6.28 -4.48
N VAL A 12 -0.30 5.11 -5.01
CA VAL A 12 -0.94 3.84 -4.64
C VAL A 12 -0.33 3.34 -3.34
N LYS A 13 -1.06 3.51 -2.23
CA LYS A 13 -0.54 3.20 -0.89
C LYS A 13 -0.56 1.70 -0.60
N THR A 14 0.61 1.08 -0.60
CA THR A 14 0.85 -0.31 -0.17
C THR A 14 0.99 -0.43 1.35
N ARG A 15 1.01 -1.65 1.89
CA ARG A 15 1.08 -1.93 3.32
C ARG A 15 2.53 -2.01 3.81
N LYS A 16 2.78 -1.44 4.99
CA LYS A 16 4.04 -1.58 5.75
C LYS A 16 5.29 -1.04 5.05
N THR A 17 5.10 0.00 4.24
CA THR A 17 6.11 0.66 3.41
C THR A 17 6.24 2.15 3.74
N ALA A 18 6.02 2.52 5.02
CA ALA A 18 5.89 3.90 5.49
C ALA A 18 4.84 4.76 4.73
N GLY A 19 3.84 4.12 4.11
CA GLY A 19 2.81 4.82 3.35
C GLY A 19 2.03 5.88 4.14
N THR A 20 1.94 5.80 5.47
CA THR A 20 1.34 6.87 6.29
C THR A 20 2.24 8.11 6.36
N THR A 21 3.54 7.93 6.56
CA THR A 21 4.52 9.02 6.51
C THR A 21 4.53 9.68 5.13
N ILE A 22 4.61 8.89 4.06
CA ILE A 22 4.60 9.39 2.68
C ILE A 22 3.30 10.13 2.38
N SER A 23 2.13 9.57 2.74
CA SER A 23 0.86 10.27 2.54
C SER A 23 0.79 11.59 3.30
N ARG A 24 1.26 11.65 4.55
CA ARG A 24 1.28 12.89 5.33
C ARG A 24 2.18 13.95 4.68
N TYR A 25 3.34 13.54 4.17
CA TYR A 25 4.26 14.43 3.48
C TYR A 25 3.65 14.94 2.15
N LEU A 26 3.18 14.06 1.28
CA LEU A 26 2.61 14.48 -0.02
C LEU A 26 1.31 15.29 0.16
N SER A 27 0.49 14.97 1.17
CA SER A 27 -0.77 15.69 1.42
C SER A 27 -0.58 17.16 1.80
N SER A 28 0.60 17.59 2.26
CA SER A 28 0.84 19.01 2.53
C SER A 28 0.92 19.86 1.28
N PHE A 29 1.09 19.22 0.11
CA PHE A 29 1.10 19.88 -1.20
C PHE A 29 -0.23 19.76 -1.94
N CYS A 30 -1.19 18.99 -1.41
CA CYS A 30 -2.47 18.75 -2.07
C CYS A 30 -3.44 19.92 -1.87
N LYS A 31 -4.23 20.20 -2.91
CA LYS A 31 -5.32 21.19 -2.89
C LYS A 31 -6.67 20.54 -2.56
N ASN A 32 -7.68 21.37 -2.31
CA ASN A 32 -9.05 20.91 -2.04
C ASN A 32 -9.70 20.20 -3.23
N THR A 33 -9.14 20.32 -4.43
CA THR A 33 -9.57 19.57 -5.63
C THR A 33 -8.98 18.17 -5.69
N ASP A 34 -7.86 17.94 -5.01
CA ASP A 34 -7.15 16.65 -5.00
C ASP A 34 -7.90 15.63 -4.14
N ILE A 35 -7.51 14.37 -4.26
CA ILE A 35 -8.06 13.27 -3.48
C ILE A 35 -7.01 12.81 -2.47
N VAL A 36 -7.34 12.90 -1.19
CA VAL A 36 -6.52 12.35 -0.10
C VAL A 36 -7.40 11.40 0.69
N ALA A 37 -7.16 10.10 0.53
CA ALA A 37 -7.92 9.09 1.26
C ALA A 37 -7.61 9.14 2.75
N ASN A 38 -8.65 9.01 3.59
CA ASN A 38 -8.53 9.04 5.04
C ASN A 38 -7.37 8.18 5.58
N ILE A 39 -6.44 8.82 6.30
CA ILE A 39 -5.18 8.23 6.80
C ILE A 39 -5.36 7.57 8.19
N GLY A 40 -6.56 7.66 8.77
CA GLY A 40 -6.90 7.26 10.15
C GLY A 40 -7.42 8.46 10.96
N ASP A 41 -7.93 8.19 12.15
CA ASP A 41 -8.62 9.19 12.99
C ASP A 41 -7.75 10.42 13.32
N GLU A 42 -6.44 10.25 13.46
CA GLU A 42 -5.51 11.36 13.74
C GLU A 42 -5.31 12.34 12.57
N PHE A 43 -5.80 12.01 11.37
CA PHE A 43 -5.57 12.80 10.15
C PHE A 43 -6.81 12.88 9.25
N SER A 44 -8.01 12.73 9.84
CA SER A 44 -9.28 12.94 9.13
C SER A 44 -9.35 14.30 8.45
N ASP A 45 -8.72 15.32 9.05
CA ASP A 45 -8.83 16.72 8.67
C ASP A 45 -8.10 17.02 7.34
N LYS A 46 -7.19 16.12 6.95
CA LYS A 46 -6.49 16.16 5.66
C LYS A 46 -7.14 15.30 4.59
N SER A 47 -8.16 14.50 4.95
CA SER A 47 -8.91 13.74 3.95
C SER A 47 -9.79 14.67 3.13
N CYS A 48 -9.78 14.49 1.82
CA CYS A 48 -10.59 15.27 0.88
C CYS A 48 -10.98 14.43 -0.32
N ASN A 49 -12.20 14.66 -0.83
CA ASN A 49 -12.76 14.02 -2.02
C ASN A 49 -12.67 12.49 -2.06
N ASP A 50 -12.57 11.84 -0.89
CA ASP A 50 -12.47 10.38 -0.75
C ASP A 50 -13.82 9.72 -0.45
N LYS A 51 -14.85 10.53 -0.17
CA LYS A 51 -16.24 10.14 0.07
C LYS A 51 -17.19 10.75 -0.95
N GLY A 52 -18.32 10.09 -1.14
CA GLY A 52 -19.38 10.49 -2.06
C GLY A 52 -19.90 9.32 -2.87
N PHE A 53 -20.72 9.64 -3.88
CA PHE A 53 -21.26 8.65 -4.80
C PHE A 53 -20.29 8.43 -5.98
N PHE A 54 -20.17 7.18 -6.39
CA PHE A 54 -19.45 6.78 -7.60
C PHE A 54 -20.22 5.66 -8.30
N ASN A 55 -19.94 5.40 -9.57
CA ASN A 55 -20.56 4.28 -10.28
C ASN A 55 -19.75 2.99 -10.04
N PRO A 56 -20.28 1.97 -9.32
CA PRO A 56 -19.56 0.73 -9.09
C PRO A 56 -19.60 -0.24 -10.28
N LEU A 57 -20.46 0.00 -11.29
CA LEU A 57 -20.71 -0.94 -12.38
C LEU A 57 -19.48 -1.21 -13.26
N PRO A 58 -18.66 -0.23 -13.67
CA PRO A 58 -17.46 -0.52 -14.47
C PRO A 58 -16.52 -1.49 -13.75
N GLU A 59 -16.37 -1.31 -12.43
CA GLU A 59 -15.55 -2.19 -11.61
C GLU A 59 -16.14 -3.60 -11.51
N ILE A 60 -17.45 -3.73 -11.30
CA ILE A 60 -18.12 -5.02 -11.17
C ILE A 60 -18.16 -5.78 -12.49
N LEU A 61 -18.49 -5.11 -13.59
CA LEU A 61 -18.62 -5.72 -14.91
C LEU A 61 -17.28 -6.20 -15.43
N LYS A 62 -16.23 -5.39 -15.23
CA LYS A 62 -14.89 -5.77 -15.65
C LYS A 62 -14.38 -6.86 -14.71
N TYR A 63 -14.49 -6.70 -13.40
CA TYR A 63 -13.96 -7.61 -12.36
C TYR A 63 -15.05 -8.32 -11.53
N PRO A 64 -15.88 -9.20 -12.14
CA PRO A 64 -17.00 -9.84 -11.44
C PRO A 64 -16.53 -10.75 -10.29
N ILE A 65 -15.29 -11.24 -10.38
CA ILE A 65 -14.65 -12.07 -9.34
C ILE A 65 -14.61 -11.37 -7.97
N ILE A 66 -14.60 -10.04 -7.92
CA ILE A 66 -14.61 -9.26 -6.68
C ILE A 66 -15.88 -9.50 -5.84
N LEU A 67 -16.98 -9.89 -6.47
CA LEU A 67 -18.24 -10.17 -5.80
C LEU A 67 -18.35 -11.61 -5.28
N THR A 68 -17.49 -12.51 -5.76
CA THR A 68 -17.51 -13.92 -5.35
C THR A 68 -16.81 -14.08 -3.99
N LYS A 69 -17.47 -14.77 -3.05
CA LYS A 69 -16.88 -15.13 -1.75
C LYS A 69 -15.90 -16.31 -1.84
N GLU A 70 -15.74 -16.89 -3.03
CA GLU A 70 -14.71 -17.90 -3.27
C GLU A 70 -13.34 -17.26 -3.06
N LYS A 71 -12.83 -17.45 -1.84
CA LYS A 71 -11.48 -17.08 -1.45
C LYS A 71 -10.51 -17.84 -2.35
N ARG A 72 -10.11 -17.26 -3.47
CA ARG A 72 -8.82 -17.64 -4.05
C ARG A 72 -7.73 -16.93 -3.26
N PRO A 73 -6.67 -17.64 -2.85
CA PRO A 73 -5.80 -17.13 -1.80
C PRO A 73 -4.88 -16.01 -2.30
N TYR A 74 -4.90 -15.71 -3.60
CA TYR A 74 -3.81 -15.01 -4.25
C TYR A 74 -4.19 -13.91 -5.27
N LEU A 75 -5.46 -13.62 -5.57
CA LEU A 75 -5.72 -12.87 -6.82
C LEU A 75 -6.27 -11.45 -6.68
N VAL A 76 -6.80 -11.05 -5.53
CA VAL A 76 -7.33 -9.70 -5.44
C VAL A 76 -7.25 -9.16 -4.02
N SER A 77 -6.48 -8.09 -3.83
CA SER A 77 -6.69 -7.20 -2.69
C SER A 77 -7.96 -6.37 -2.91
N SER A 78 -9.10 -7.00 -3.24
CA SER A 78 -10.30 -6.27 -3.64
C SER A 78 -11.17 -5.87 -2.46
N ARG A 79 -11.64 -4.63 -2.47
CA ARG A 79 -12.83 -4.23 -1.72
C ARG A 79 -14.08 -4.37 -2.57
N ASN A 80 -15.17 -4.80 -1.93
CA ASN A 80 -16.47 -4.94 -2.59
C ASN A 80 -17.01 -3.54 -2.99
N PRO A 81 -17.19 -3.25 -4.29
CA PRO A 81 -17.59 -1.93 -4.77
C PRO A 81 -19.00 -1.55 -4.36
N LEU A 82 -19.90 -2.52 -4.21
CA LEU A 82 -21.27 -2.28 -3.74
C LEU A 82 -21.27 -1.83 -2.28
N LYS A 83 -20.39 -2.41 -1.46
CA LYS A 83 -20.23 -2.01 -0.05
C LYS A 83 -19.63 -0.61 0.04
N ASP A 84 -18.64 -0.31 -0.79
CA ASP A 84 -18.03 1.02 -0.88
C ASP A 84 -19.06 2.07 -1.34
N PHE A 85 -19.87 1.74 -2.36
CA PHE A 85 -20.96 2.57 -2.86
C PHE A 85 -22.00 2.88 -1.78
N TYR A 86 -22.50 1.84 -1.10
CA TYR A 86 -23.48 1.99 -0.02
C TYR A 86 -22.95 2.86 1.13
N ARG A 87 -21.65 2.76 1.42
CA ARG A 87 -20.98 3.56 2.47
C ARG A 87 -20.52 4.93 1.99
N GLN A 88 -20.72 5.25 0.71
CA GLN A 88 -20.24 6.49 0.08
C GLN A 88 -18.73 6.70 0.26
N ILE A 89 -17.94 5.63 0.10
CA ILE A 89 -16.47 5.67 0.17
C ILE A 89 -15.94 5.44 -1.24
N ILE A 90 -15.40 6.49 -1.86
CA ILE A 90 -14.83 6.42 -3.21
C ILE A 90 -13.37 5.96 -3.13
N PHE A 91 -12.60 6.43 -2.15
CA PHE A 91 -11.18 6.11 -2.03
C PHE A 91 -10.81 5.75 -0.59
N HIS A 92 -9.91 4.79 -0.42
CA HIS A 92 -9.41 4.39 0.89
C HIS A 92 -7.96 3.91 0.80
N ASN A 93 -7.30 3.79 1.95
CA ASN A 93 -5.94 3.25 1.98
C ASN A 93 -5.89 1.80 1.52
N HIS A 94 -4.88 1.47 0.70
CA HIS A 94 -4.69 0.14 0.11
C HIS A 94 -5.74 -0.28 -0.92
N LEU A 95 -6.46 0.68 -1.50
CA LEU A 95 -7.26 0.42 -2.70
C LEU A 95 -6.31 0.03 -3.86
N PRO A 96 -6.51 -1.11 -4.53
CA PRO A 96 -5.72 -1.53 -5.68
C PRO A 96 -5.75 -0.54 -6.83
N ALA A 97 -4.63 -0.48 -7.55
CA ALA A 97 -4.42 0.31 -8.76
C ALA A 97 -5.55 0.12 -9.79
N TYR A 98 -5.99 -1.11 -10.03
CA TYR A 98 -7.05 -1.36 -11.00
C TYR A 98 -8.39 -0.74 -10.54
N GLN A 99 -8.74 -0.78 -9.25
CA GLN A 99 -9.97 -0.13 -8.74
C GLN A 99 -9.85 1.39 -8.84
N ILE A 100 -8.67 1.94 -8.55
CA ILE A 100 -8.39 3.38 -8.71
C ILE A 100 -8.63 3.81 -10.15
N ARG A 101 -8.08 3.06 -11.12
CA ARG A 101 -8.26 3.30 -12.57
C ARG A 101 -9.72 3.36 -12.98
N GLU A 102 -10.53 2.38 -12.57
CA GLU A 102 -11.95 2.37 -12.94
C GLU A 102 -12.74 3.52 -12.28
N ARG A 103 -12.32 4.00 -11.11
CA ARG A 103 -13.00 5.09 -10.38
C ARG A 103 -12.67 6.49 -10.91
N ILE A 104 -11.43 6.74 -11.34
CA ILE A 104 -11.02 8.05 -11.90
C ILE A 104 -11.18 8.14 -13.42
N GLY A 105 -11.33 6.99 -14.09
CA GLY A 105 -11.43 6.90 -15.54
C GLY A 105 -10.07 6.86 -16.26
N HIS A 106 -10.09 6.32 -17.48
CA HIS A 106 -8.88 6.07 -18.26
C HIS A 106 -8.10 7.32 -18.66
N LYS A 107 -8.77 8.45 -18.88
CA LYS A 107 -8.09 9.70 -19.27
C LYS A 107 -7.12 10.16 -18.18
N ILE A 108 -7.62 10.32 -16.95
CA ILE A 108 -6.80 10.73 -15.80
C ILE A 108 -5.72 9.68 -15.54
N TRP A 109 -6.10 8.40 -15.52
CA TRP A 109 -5.17 7.30 -15.28
C TRP A 109 -3.97 7.31 -16.24
N ASN A 110 -4.21 7.51 -17.53
CA ASN A 110 -3.18 7.48 -18.56
C ASN A 110 -2.28 8.73 -18.52
N GLU A 111 -2.82 9.88 -18.14
CA GLU A 111 -2.06 11.13 -18.08
C GLU A 111 -1.18 11.26 -16.82
N TYR A 112 -1.55 10.58 -15.72
CA TYR A 112 -0.91 10.83 -14.42
C TYR A 112 0.25 9.86 -14.19
N PHE A 113 1.24 10.28 -13.40
CA PHE A 113 2.31 9.40 -12.93
C PHE A 113 1.85 8.57 -11.73
N LYS A 114 1.89 7.24 -11.84
CA LYS A 114 1.45 6.28 -10.83
C LYS A 114 2.68 5.70 -10.14
N PHE A 115 2.74 5.76 -8.82
CA PHE A 115 3.82 5.10 -8.08
C PHE A 115 3.35 4.47 -6.79
N CYS A 116 4.13 3.50 -6.31
CA CYS A 116 3.99 2.91 -4.99
C CYS A 116 5.37 2.65 -4.38
N PHE A 117 5.39 2.23 -3.11
CA PHE A 117 6.59 1.73 -2.46
C PHE A 117 6.41 0.24 -2.16
N ASP A 118 7.47 -0.54 -2.18
CA ASP A 118 7.49 -1.87 -1.60
C ASP A 118 8.75 -2.07 -0.75
N ARG A 119 8.71 -3.06 0.13
CA ARG A 119 9.74 -3.31 1.15
C ARG A 119 10.20 -4.75 1.08
N ASN A 120 11.46 -4.96 1.43
CA ASN A 120 12.08 -6.26 1.68
C ASN A 120 11.07 -7.18 2.40
N PRO A 121 10.69 -8.30 1.78
CA PRO A 121 9.60 -9.16 2.26
C PRO A 121 9.76 -9.67 3.69
N TRP A 122 10.99 -9.98 4.12
CA TRP A 122 11.30 -10.45 5.46
C TRP A 122 11.13 -9.35 6.50
N ASP A 123 11.72 -8.18 6.25
CA ASP A 123 11.59 -7.02 7.13
C ASP A 123 10.15 -6.47 7.16
N LYS A 124 9.45 -6.54 6.02
CA LYS A 124 8.02 -6.23 5.89
C LYS A 124 7.15 -7.15 6.77
N ALA A 125 7.44 -8.45 6.82
CA ALA A 125 6.75 -9.42 7.66
C ALA A 125 6.91 -9.11 9.16
N ILE A 126 8.15 -8.83 9.59
CA ILE A 126 8.48 -8.45 10.97
C ILE A 126 7.76 -7.14 11.34
N SER A 127 7.81 -6.14 10.47
CA SER A 127 7.11 -4.87 10.68
C SER A 127 5.59 -5.07 10.85
N TYR A 128 5.00 -6.03 10.12
CA TYR A 128 3.59 -6.35 10.25
C TYR A 128 3.26 -7.05 11.56
N TYR A 129 4.09 -8.00 11.99
CA TYR A 129 3.97 -8.69 13.27
C TYR A 129 3.88 -7.70 14.43
N PHE A 130 4.84 -6.78 14.55
CA PHE A 130 4.84 -5.79 15.62
C PHE A 130 3.65 -4.82 15.54
N TYR A 131 3.24 -4.45 14.32
CA TYR A 131 2.07 -3.61 14.13
C TYR A 131 0.78 -4.29 14.59
N LEU A 132 0.58 -5.55 14.21
CA LEU A 132 -0.61 -6.30 14.61
C LEU A 132 -0.63 -6.50 16.13
N ASN A 133 0.48 -6.87 16.76
CA ASN A 133 0.58 -7.02 18.20
C ASN A 133 0.16 -5.77 19.00
N ARG A 134 0.31 -4.57 18.42
CA ARG A 134 -0.17 -3.32 19.05
C ARG A 134 -1.65 -3.03 18.80
N LYS A 135 -2.23 -3.56 17.73
CA LYS A 135 -3.58 -3.21 17.25
C LYS A 135 -4.63 -4.29 17.53
N THR A 136 -4.21 -5.54 17.69
CA THR A 136 -5.12 -6.65 17.96
C THR A 136 -5.40 -6.77 19.47
N PRO A 137 -6.64 -7.07 19.90
CA PRO A 137 -6.94 -7.36 21.30
C PRO A 137 -6.20 -8.60 21.84
N GLN A 138 -5.91 -9.57 20.95
CA GLN A 138 -5.20 -10.80 21.31
C GLN A 138 -3.84 -10.87 20.61
N PRO A 139 -2.76 -10.35 21.25
CA PRO A 139 -1.43 -10.36 20.66
C PRO A 139 -0.91 -11.79 20.48
N PHE A 140 0.06 -11.94 19.58
CA PHE A 140 0.77 -13.19 19.36
C PHE A 140 1.77 -13.42 20.49
N SER A 141 1.94 -14.67 20.89
CA SER A 141 2.92 -15.04 21.93
C SER A 141 4.36 -14.87 21.42
N ASN A 142 4.61 -15.20 20.16
CA ASN A 142 5.91 -15.07 19.49
C ASN A 142 5.73 -14.99 17.97
N PHE A 143 6.83 -14.89 17.23
CA PHE A 143 6.79 -14.78 15.77
C PHE A 143 6.30 -16.06 15.08
N ASP A 144 6.57 -17.25 15.64
CA ASP A 144 6.08 -18.52 15.09
C ASP A 144 4.57 -18.64 15.17
N ASP A 145 3.98 -18.19 16.28
CA ASP A 145 2.53 -18.11 16.46
C ASP A 145 1.89 -17.19 15.42
N PHE A 146 2.51 -16.04 15.14
CA PHE A 146 2.09 -15.17 14.04
C PHE A 146 2.12 -15.88 12.68
N LEU A 147 3.23 -16.54 12.34
CA LEU A 147 3.36 -17.26 11.07
C LEU A 147 2.40 -18.46 10.99
N LYS A 148 1.99 -19.07 12.12
CA LYS A 148 0.98 -20.13 12.15
C LYS A 148 -0.42 -19.60 11.88
N ARG A 149 -0.79 -18.46 12.48
CA ARG A 149 -2.14 -17.89 12.36
C ARG A 149 -2.39 -17.21 11.00
N TYR A 150 -1.35 -16.72 10.33
CA TYR A 150 -1.50 -15.99 9.06
C TYR A 150 -0.87 -16.75 7.89
N SER A 151 -1.71 -17.22 6.97
CA SER A 151 -1.30 -17.81 5.69
C SER A 151 -1.10 -16.78 4.57
N SER A 152 -1.55 -15.54 4.78
CA SER A 152 -1.35 -14.41 3.87
C SER A 152 -1.23 -13.11 4.68
N PHE A 153 -0.08 -12.44 4.62
CA PHE A 153 0.13 -11.18 5.31
C PHE A 153 0.94 -10.21 4.48
N CYS A 154 0.64 -8.91 4.63
CA CYS A 154 1.38 -7.80 4.00
C CYS A 154 1.74 -7.96 2.52
N TRP A 155 0.89 -8.68 1.82
CA TRP A 155 1.08 -8.96 0.43
C TRP A 155 0.58 -7.78 -0.40
N ASN A 156 1.53 -7.03 -0.95
CA ASN A 156 1.32 -5.79 -1.67
C ASN A 156 1.19 -6.01 -3.18
N TYR A 157 1.74 -7.10 -3.71
CA TYR A 157 1.68 -7.43 -5.14
C TYR A 157 0.32 -7.16 -5.79
N PRO A 158 -0.82 -7.68 -5.27
CA PRO A 158 -2.12 -7.47 -5.91
C PRO A 158 -2.66 -6.04 -5.79
N ILE A 159 -1.99 -5.15 -5.05
CA ILE A 159 -2.35 -3.73 -4.93
C ILE A 159 -1.89 -2.96 -6.17
N TYR A 160 -0.83 -3.39 -6.85
CA TYR A 160 -0.24 -2.65 -7.97
C TYR A 160 -0.10 -3.46 -9.26
N THR A 161 -0.66 -4.67 -9.33
CA THR A 161 -0.70 -5.50 -10.55
C THR A 161 -2.12 -5.72 -11.06
N ASN A 162 -2.24 -6.16 -12.32
CA ASN A 162 -3.53 -6.51 -12.91
C ASN A 162 -4.00 -7.87 -12.37
N PRO A 163 -5.24 -7.98 -11.87
CA PRO A 163 -5.77 -9.25 -11.34
C PRO A 163 -5.96 -10.36 -12.39
N TRP A 164 -5.95 -10.06 -13.70
CA TRP A 164 -5.98 -11.05 -14.78
C TRP A 164 -4.63 -11.35 -15.40
N ASN A 165 -3.68 -10.42 -15.25
CA ASN A 165 -2.34 -10.58 -15.76
C ASN A 165 -1.37 -10.14 -14.66
N GLU A 166 -0.95 -11.11 -13.86
CA GLU A 166 -0.01 -10.92 -12.76
C GLU A 166 1.30 -10.25 -13.22
N GLU A 167 1.74 -10.47 -14.45
CA GLU A 167 2.96 -9.86 -14.99
C GLU A 167 2.77 -8.38 -15.38
N GLU A 168 1.51 -7.92 -15.51
CA GLU A 168 1.19 -6.53 -15.81
C GLU A 168 1.19 -5.68 -14.53
N ILE A 169 2.26 -4.91 -14.36
CA ILE A 169 2.36 -3.86 -13.34
C ILE A 169 1.54 -2.65 -13.79
N LEU A 170 0.65 -2.17 -12.92
CA LEU A 170 -0.26 -1.07 -13.21
C LEU A 170 0.28 0.31 -12.81
N VAL A 171 1.36 0.35 -12.05
CA VAL A 171 2.04 1.59 -11.66
C VAL A 171 3.27 1.85 -12.53
N ASP A 172 3.61 3.11 -12.73
CA ASP A 172 4.75 3.53 -13.54
C ASP A 172 6.08 3.39 -12.78
N TYR A 173 6.04 3.34 -11.44
CA TYR A 173 7.24 3.22 -10.61
C TYR A 173 6.98 2.49 -9.28
N ILE A 174 7.85 1.54 -8.93
CA ILE A 174 7.87 0.86 -7.63
C ILE A 174 9.15 1.24 -6.89
N ALA A 175 9.02 2.14 -5.93
CA ALA A 175 10.13 2.61 -5.11
C ALA A 175 10.51 1.59 -4.02
N LYS A 176 11.81 1.44 -3.75
CA LYS A 176 12.32 0.58 -2.67
C LYS A 176 12.30 1.31 -1.35
N TYR A 177 11.61 0.74 -0.36
CA TYR A 177 11.50 1.32 0.98
C TYR A 177 12.85 1.46 1.69
N GLU A 178 13.81 0.60 1.39
CA GLU A 178 15.15 0.61 1.99
C GLU A 178 15.88 1.94 1.70
N ASN A 179 15.56 2.54 0.55
CA ASN A 179 16.13 3.81 0.09
C ASN A 179 15.08 4.94 0.16
N LEU A 180 14.19 4.91 1.16
CA LEU A 180 12.99 5.76 1.24
C LEU A 180 13.25 7.25 0.92
N SER A 181 14.31 7.82 1.49
CA SER A 181 14.65 9.24 1.31
C SER A 181 15.02 9.54 -0.14
N GLU A 182 15.99 8.81 -0.69
CA GLU A 182 16.46 8.94 -2.08
C GLU A 182 15.35 8.68 -3.10
N GLU A 183 14.53 7.65 -2.86
CA GLU A 183 13.44 7.28 -3.74
C GLU A 183 12.32 8.31 -3.74
N LEU A 184 11.99 8.85 -2.58
CA LEU A 184 11.01 9.92 -2.47
C LEU A 184 11.54 11.22 -3.09
N GLN A 185 12.85 11.52 -2.96
CA GLN A 185 13.47 12.64 -3.64
C GLN A 185 13.31 12.53 -5.16
N LYS A 186 13.65 11.37 -5.77
CA LYS A 186 13.48 11.14 -7.21
C LYS A 186 12.03 11.31 -7.66
N ILE A 187 11.08 10.83 -6.86
CA ILE A 187 9.65 10.99 -7.12
C ILE A 187 9.26 12.47 -7.08
N CYS A 188 9.69 13.20 -6.04
CA CYS A 188 9.45 14.62 -5.86
C CYS A 188 9.99 15.45 -7.03
N GLU A 189 11.23 15.19 -7.46
CA GLU A 189 11.85 15.82 -8.64
C GLU A 189 11.02 15.55 -9.91
N ARG A 190 10.56 14.31 -10.10
CA ARG A 190 9.74 13.93 -11.26
C ARG A 190 8.38 14.62 -11.29
N ILE A 191 7.71 14.78 -10.14
CA ILE A 191 6.38 15.38 -10.05
C ILE A 191 6.41 16.89 -9.81
N GLY A 192 7.59 17.50 -9.67
CA GLY A 192 7.76 18.94 -9.47
C GLY A 192 7.40 19.43 -8.06
N ILE A 193 7.57 18.60 -7.03
CA ILE A 193 7.34 18.96 -5.62
C ILE A 193 8.70 19.14 -4.92
N PRO A 194 8.89 20.18 -4.07
CA PRO A 194 10.15 20.38 -3.35
C PRO A 194 10.38 19.27 -2.31
N PHE A 195 11.55 18.65 -2.36
CA PHE A 195 11.95 17.62 -1.40
C PHE A 195 12.49 18.22 -0.10
N ASN A 196 12.02 17.72 1.06
CA ASN A 196 12.55 18.09 2.38
C ASN A 196 12.70 16.83 3.24
N GLU A 197 13.95 16.41 3.43
CA GLU A 197 14.29 15.19 4.15
C GLU A 197 13.90 15.23 5.64
N ALA A 198 14.02 16.37 6.30
CA ALA A 198 13.75 16.51 7.74
C ALA A 198 12.29 16.14 8.08
N LEU A 199 11.35 16.46 7.19
CA LEU A 199 9.92 16.14 7.39
C LEU A 199 9.61 14.65 7.29
N ILE A 200 10.52 13.85 6.71
CA ILE A 200 10.35 12.39 6.51
C ILE A 200 11.00 11.63 7.65
N THR A 201 12.21 12.02 8.06
CA THR A 201 13.01 11.33 9.09
C THR A 201 12.36 11.42 10.48
N GLU A 202 11.91 12.60 10.90
CA GLU A 202 11.21 12.79 12.18
C GLU A 202 9.96 11.90 12.30
N LYS A 203 9.20 11.78 11.20
CA LYS A 203 7.93 11.04 11.18
C LYS A 203 8.11 9.54 11.04
N THR A 204 9.17 9.10 10.36
CA THR A 204 9.48 7.67 10.26
C THR A 204 9.93 7.13 11.62
N ALA A 205 10.71 7.90 12.38
CA ALA A 205 11.09 7.54 13.75
C ALA A 205 9.88 7.41 14.69
N ASN A 206 8.93 8.35 14.63
CA ASN A 206 7.74 8.34 15.49
C ASN A 206 6.73 7.23 15.14
N ASN A 207 6.70 6.79 13.88
CA ASN A 207 5.82 5.72 13.41
C ASN A 207 6.47 4.33 13.44
N ASP A 208 7.76 4.24 13.79
CA ASP A 208 8.40 2.93 13.93
C ASP A 208 7.87 2.24 15.19
N SER A 209 7.10 1.19 14.93
CA SER A 209 6.49 0.37 15.97
C SER A 209 7.41 -0.74 16.47
N ARG A 210 8.60 -0.87 15.88
CA ARG A 210 9.55 -1.90 16.20
C ARG A 210 10.39 -1.47 17.40
N LYS A 211 10.22 -2.13 18.55
CA LYS A 211 11.10 -1.93 19.73
C LYS A 211 12.47 -2.57 19.52
N ASP A 212 12.48 -3.74 18.88
CA ASP A 212 13.69 -4.50 18.58
C ASP A 212 14.27 -4.07 17.22
N LYS A 213 15.42 -3.38 17.21
CA LYS A 213 16.06 -2.87 15.98
C LYS A 213 17.02 -3.86 15.31
N SER A 214 16.99 -5.14 15.69
CA SER A 214 17.81 -6.18 15.06
C SER A 214 17.65 -6.21 13.53
N HIS A 215 18.70 -6.59 12.81
CA HIS A 215 18.55 -6.81 11.38
C HIS A 215 17.63 -8.02 11.14
N TYR A 216 16.84 -8.02 10.06
CA TYR A 216 15.84 -9.08 9.82
C TYR A 216 16.48 -10.49 9.74
N ARG A 217 17.75 -10.57 9.33
CA ARG A 217 18.54 -11.81 9.30
C ARG A 217 18.86 -12.36 10.69
N ASP A 218 19.02 -11.49 11.67
CA ASP A 218 19.33 -11.88 13.05
C ASP A 218 18.04 -12.25 13.80
N PHE A 219 16.92 -11.64 13.40
CA PHE A 219 15.61 -11.90 13.99
C PHE A 219 14.99 -13.23 13.54
N LEU A 220 15.22 -13.63 12.29
CA LEU A 220 14.56 -14.78 11.68
C LEU A 220 15.44 -16.03 11.71
N SER A 221 14.84 -17.14 12.12
CA SER A 221 15.42 -18.45 11.82
C SER A 221 15.24 -18.79 10.33
N ILE A 222 16.10 -19.67 9.79
CA ILE A 222 16.01 -20.11 8.39
C ILE A 222 14.61 -20.67 8.05
N PRO A 223 13.99 -21.53 8.87
CA PRO A 223 12.62 -22.01 8.58
C PRO A 223 11.57 -20.90 8.52
N GLN A 224 11.72 -19.84 9.33
CA GLN A 224 10.82 -18.68 9.29
C GLN A 224 11.03 -17.86 8.01
N ALA A 225 12.29 -17.64 7.63
CA ALA A 225 12.66 -16.93 6.42
C ALA A 225 12.14 -17.65 5.16
N ASP A 226 12.26 -18.98 5.10
CA ASP A 226 11.76 -19.80 3.99
C ASP A 226 10.23 -19.76 3.91
N LYS A 227 9.55 -19.81 5.05
CA LYS A 227 8.09 -19.68 5.09
C LYS A 227 7.61 -18.33 4.57
N ILE A 228 8.28 -17.24 4.97
CA ILE A 228 7.99 -15.91 4.43
C ILE A 228 8.26 -15.86 2.93
N ALA A 229 9.38 -16.44 2.48
CA ALA A 229 9.77 -16.47 1.08
C ALA A 229 8.74 -17.21 0.21
N ASN A 230 8.17 -18.30 0.72
CA ASN A 230 7.13 -19.05 0.03
C ASN A 230 5.82 -18.26 -0.09
N ILE A 231 5.42 -17.54 0.97
CA ILE A 231 4.18 -16.72 0.96
C ILE A 231 4.33 -15.53 0.00
N LEU A 232 5.50 -14.87 -0.01
CA LEU A 232 5.74 -13.64 -0.77
C LEU A 232 6.57 -13.88 -2.04
N LYS A 233 6.57 -15.12 -2.57
CA LYS A 233 7.44 -15.55 -3.68
C LYS A 233 7.34 -14.63 -4.90
N THR A 234 6.13 -14.18 -5.22
CA THR A 234 5.86 -13.37 -6.41
C THR A 234 6.47 -11.98 -6.28
N GLU A 235 6.37 -11.35 -5.10
CA GLU A 235 7.02 -10.06 -4.81
C GLU A 235 8.54 -10.18 -4.80
N ILE A 236 9.06 -11.25 -4.21
CA ILE A 236 10.50 -11.51 -4.16
C ILE A 236 11.06 -11.62 -5.57
N LYS A 237 10.40 -12.40 -6.43
CA LYS A 237 10.80 -12.57 -7.84
C LYS A 237 10.71 -11.24 -8.59
N LEU A 238 9.59 -10.52 -8.45
CA LEU A 238 9.34 -9.26 -9.16
C LEU A 238 10.40 -8.19 -8.82
N LEU A 239 10.72 -8.05 -7.53
CA LEU A 239 11.58 -6.99 -7.02
C LEU A 239 13.05 -7.44 -6.85
N ASN A 240 13.34 -8.68 -7.23
CA ASN A 240 14.66 -9.31 -7.15
C ASN A 240 15.28 -9.23 -5.74
N TYR A 241 14.49 -9.54 -4.72
CA TYR A 241 14.98 -9.60 -3.34
C TYR A 241 15.71 -10.91 -3.06
N LYS A 242 16.67 -10.86 -2.14
CA LYS A 242 17.42 -12.02 -1.65
C LYS A 242 17.47 -11.95 -0.13
N PHE A 243 17.41 -13.12 0.52
CA PHE A 243 17.44 -13.18 1.98
C PHE A 243 18.80 -12.74 2.49
#